data_AF-A0A0C4UR35-F1
#
_entry.id   AF-A0A0C4UR35-F1
#
_cell.length_a   1.000
_cell.length_b   1.000
_cell.length_c   1.000
_cell.angle_alpha   90.00
_cell.angle_beta   90.00
_cell.angle_gamma   90.00
#
_symmetry.space_group_name_H-M   'P 1'
#
loop_
_entity.id
_entity.type
_entity.pdbx_description
1 polymer ?
#
loop_
_entity_poly.entity_id
_entity_poly.type
_entity_poly.pdbx_seq_one_letter_code
_entity_poly.pdbx_strand_id
1 'polypeptide(L)'
;MAKSQDQFNEKVGKEINVSDEAVDKAAAQIEKVGYVTEKDVPEMIDRDYTRALSKKVSAKLHKDNDDDYFYEEPFDYENGRIANIMWDMDKIKTREEAMKILADELGLTVPKIVMRKIDEQVF
;
A
#
# COMPACT_ATOMS: atom_id res chain seq x y z
N MET A 1 -6.53 -18.29 -32.39
CA MET A 1 -6.29 -16.84 -32.25
C MET A 1 -6.46 -16.50 -30.78
N ALA A 2 -5.35 -16.34 -30.06
CA ALA A 2 -5.39 -15.99 -28.65
C ALA A 2 -5.87 -14.54 -28.53
N LYS A 3 -6.92 -14.31 -27.74
CA LYS A 3 -7.32 -12.96 -27.33
C LYS A 3 -6.17 -12.40 -26.48
N SER A 4 -5.61 -11.26 -26.87
CA SER A 4 -4.57 -10.60 -26.08
C SER A 4 -5.13 -10.27 -24.69
N GLN A 5 -4.29 -10.38 -23.67
CA GLN A 5 -4.61 -10.06 -22.28
C GLN A 5 -5.15 -8.63 -22.08
N ASP A 6 -4.98 -7.75 -23.07
CA ASP A 6 -5.49 -6.38 -23.06
C ASP A 6 -7.02 -6.29 -23.02
N GLN A 7 -7.75 -7.29 -23.53
CA GLN A 7 -9.22 -7.28 -23.56
C GLN A 7 -9.88 -7.64 -22.22
N PHE A 8 -9.13 -8.10 -21.22
CA PHE A 8 -9.68 -8.40 -19.89
C PHE A 8 -9.63 -7.22 -18.91
N ASN A 9 -8.92 -6.14 -19.24
CA ASN A 9 -8.80 -4.95 -18.38
C ASN A 9 -9.87 -3.88 -18.64
N GLU A 10 -10.83 -4.13 -19.52
CA GLU A 10 -11.95 -3.23 -19.78
C GLU A 10 -13.06 -3.40 -18.73
N LYS A 11 -12.75 -3.11 -17.46
CA LYS A 11 -13.76 -2.93 -16.41
C LYS A 11 -13.68 -1.49 -15.90
N VAL A 12 -14.46 -0.64 -16.57
CA VAL A 12 -14.89 0.71 -16.14
C VAL A 12 -13.72 1.58 -15.66
N GLY A 13 -13.10 2.30 -16.59
CA GLY A 13 -12.03 3.25 -16.29
C GLY A 13 -12.51 4.34 -15.33
N LYS A 14 -12.36 4.10 -14.03
CA LYS A 14 -12.39 5.16 -13.02
C LYS A 14 -11.19 6.04 -13.32
N GLU A 15 -11.42 7.28 -13.74
CA GLU A 15 -10.35 8.24 -13.89
C GLU A 15 -9.83 8.58 -12.49
N ILE A 16 -8.64 8.06 -12.16
CA ILE A 16 -8.00 8.29 -10.87
C ILE A 16 -7.16 9.55 -10.99
N ASN A 17 -7.70 10.65 -10.49
CA ASN A 17 -6.99 11.92 -10.46
C ASN A 17 -6.24 12.07 -9.13
N VAL A 18 -4.91 11.89 -9.17
CA VAL A 18 -4.03 12.14 -8.04
C VAL A 18 -3.46 13.56 -8.18
N SER A 19 -3.76 14.45 -7.23
CA SER A 19 -3.25 15.82 -7.24
C SER A 19 -1.76 15.89 -6.92
N ASP A 20 -1.07 16.91 -7.42
CA ASP A 20 0.35 17.13 -7.08
C ASP A 20 0.53 17.43 -5.59
N GLU A 21 -0.47 18.09 -4.96
CA GLU A 21 -0.48 18.31 -3.50
C GLU A 21 -0.49 16.99 -2.72
N ALA A 22 -1.27 16.00 -3.16
CA ALA A 22 -1.29 14.68 -2.52
C ALA A 22 0.05 13.95 -2.69
N VAL A 23 0.68 14.07 -3.87
CA VAL A 23 2.02 13.52 -4.12
C VAL A 23 3.05 14.18 -3.22
N ASP A 24 3.05 15.51 -3.11
CA ASP A 24 3.99 16.27 -2.27
C ASP A 24 3.83 15.93 -0.79
N LYS A 25 2.57 15.85 -0.33
CA LYS A 25 2.27 15.48 1.06
C LYS A 25 2.72 14.06 1.38
N ALA A 26 2.44 13.10 0.49
CA ALA A 26 2.85 11.72 0.66
C ALA A 26 4.38 11.56 0.63
N ALA A 27 5.05 12.23 -0.32
CA ALA A 27 6.50 12.25 -0.42
C ALA A 27 7.15 12.82 0.85
N ALA A 28 6.69 13.98 1.32
CA ALA A 28 7.20 14.60 2.54
C ALA A 28 6.99 13.72 3.78
N GLN A 29 5.84 13.04 3.87
CA GLN A 29 5.56 12.14 4.98
C GLN A 29 6.48 10.90 4.94
N ILE A 30 6.68 10.31 3.77
CA ILE A 30 7.61 9.19 3.60
C ILE A 30 9.05 9.59 3.93
N GLU A 31 9.51 10.77 3.48
CA GLU A 31 10.84 11.28 3.86
C GLU A 31 10.96 11.48 5.38
N LYS A 32 9.89 11.93 6.05
CA LYS A 32 9.89 12.21 7.48
C LYS A 32 9.82 10.96 8.37
N VAL A 33 8.87 10.06 8.11
CA VAL A 33 8.57 8.92 8.99
C VAL A 33 8.63 7.56 8.30
N GLY A 34 8.78 7.53 6.98
CA GLY A 34 8.97 6.30 6.20
C GLY A 34 7.70 5.62 5.71
N TYR A 35 6.53 6.20 5.97
CA TYR A 35 5.26 5.67 5.48
C TYR A 35 4.22 6.79 5.36
N VAL A 36 3.13 6.50 4.66
CA VAL A 36 1.94 7.36 4.58
C VAL A 36 0.69 6.48 4.60
N THR A 37 -0.38 7.00 5.19
CA THR A 37 -1.66 6.29 5.33
C THR A 37 -2.84 7.18 4.94
N GLU A 38 -4.05 6.63 5.01
CA GLU A 38 -5.30 7.39 4.83
C GLU A 38 -5.51 8.54 5.84
N LYS A 39 -4.80 8.57 6.97
CA LYS A 39 -4.81 9.75 7.85
C LYS A 39 -4.16 10.96 7.19
N ASP A 40 -3.12 10.71 6.40
CA ASP A 40 -2.34 11.74 5.74
C ASP A 40 -2.98 12.10 4.39
N VAL A 41 -3.40 11.11 3.62
CA VAL A 41 -4.07 11.28 2.33
C VAL A 41 -5.36 10.46 2.32
N PRO A 42 -6.53 11.05 2.67
CA PRO A 42 -7.80 10.34 2.85
C PRO A 42 -8.24 9.47 1.67
N GLU A 43 -7.87 9.85 0.45
CA GLU A 43 -8.18 9.12 -0.78
C GLU A 43 -7.48 7.75 -0.84
N MET A 44 -6.44 7.52 -0.01
CA MET A 44 -5.78 6.21 0.14
C MET A 44 -6.70 5.13 0.73
N ILE A 45 -7.92 5.45 1.18
CA ILE A 45 -8.94 4.42 1.45
C ILE A 45 -9.20 3.57 0.20
N ASP A 46 -9.08 4.16 -0.99
CA ASP A 46 -9.18 3.45 -2.27
C ASP A 46 -7.83 2.84 -2.68
N ARG A 47 -7.83 1.53 -2.92
CA ARG A 47 -6.64 0.78 -3.29
C ARG A 47 -6.06 1.23 -4.64
N ASP A 48 -6.92 1.50 -5.62
CA ASP A 48 -6.45 1.91 -6.94
C ASP A 48 -5.88 3.32 -6.90
N TYR A 49 -6.48 4.21 -6.09
CA TYR A 49 -5.90 5.52 -5.79
C TYR A 49 -4.53 5.39 -5.13
N THR A 50 -4.40 4.56 -4.09
CA THR A 50 -3.13 4.33 -3.40
C THR A 50 -2.04 3.87 -4.36
N ARG A 51 -2.39 2.94 -5.26
CA ARG A 51 -1.46 2.46 -6.29
C ARG A 51 -1.06 3.56 -7.29
N ALA A 52 -2.00 4.43 -7.68
CA ALA A 52 -1.70 5.55 -8.56
C ALA A 52 -0.81 6.60 -7.88
N LEU A 53 -1.07 6.89 -6.59
CA LEU A 53 -0.25 7.77 -5.76
C LEU A 53 1.17 7.21 -5.61
N SER A 54 1.31 5.91 -5.33
CA SER A 54 2.61 5.24 -5.20
C SER A 54 3.51 5.43 -6.40
N LYS A 55 2.98 5.21 -7.61
CA LYS A 55 3.74 5.45 -8.84
C LYS A 55 4.23 6.89 -8.98
N LYS A 56 3.40 7.87 -8.62
CA LYS A 56 3.78 9.29 -8.70
C LYS A 56 4.81 9.67 -7.65
N VAL A 57 4.66 9.19 -6.43
CA VAL A 57 5.59 9.45 -5.33
C VAL A 57 6.93 8.78 -5.60
N SER A 58 6.93 7.51 -6.01
CA SER A 58 8.13 6.80 -6.44
C SER A 58 8.84 7.55 -7.58
N ALA A 59 8.13 8.00 -8.62
CA ALA A 59 8.74 8.79 -9.69
C ALA A 59 9.30 10.15 -9.22
N LYS A 60 8.73 10.76 -8.19
CA LYS A 60 9.19 12.02 -7.61
C LYS A 60 10.43 11.84 -6.73
N LEU A 61 10.45 10.76 -5.95
CA LEU A 61 11.51 10.49 -4.97
C LEU A 61 12.69 9.76 -5.58
N HIS A 62 12.48 8.94 -6.62
CA HIS A 62 13.53 8.24 -7.34
C HIS A 62 14.63 9.20 -7.79
N LYS A 63 15.81 9.03 -7.20
CA LYS A 63 17.05 9.64 -7.65
C LYS A 63 17.76 8.67 -8.57
N ASP A 64 18.48 9.17 -9.56
CA ASP A 64 19.16 8.40 -10.62
C ASP A 64 20.15 7.31 -10.15
N ASN A 65 20.38 7.15 -8.83
CA ASN A 65 21.29 6.18 -8.23
C ASN A 65 20.75 5.49 -6.95
N ASP A 66 19.46 5.64 -6.63
CA ASP A 66 18.85 4.98 -5.46
C ASP A 66 17.70 4.09 -5.93
N ASP A 67 17.82 2.79 -5.64
CA ASP A 67 16.71 1.85 -5.78
C ASP A 67 15.74 2.11 -4.63
N ASP A 68 15.06 3.26 -4.61
CA ASP A 68 14.07 3.55 -3.56
C ASP A 68 12.95 2.51 -3.64
N TYR A 69 12.99 1.54 -2.72
CA TYR A 69 12.04 0.42 -2.67
C TYR A 69 10.77 0.87 -1.96
N PHE A 70 9.96 1.66 -2.67
CA PHE A 70 8.61 1.98 -2.22
C PHE A 70 7.68 0.79 -2.44
N TYR A 71 6.89 0.49 -1.42
CA TYR A 71 5.90 -0.58 -1.46
C TYR A 71 4.54 -0.04 -1.05
N GLU A 72 3.49 -0.53 -1.70
CA GLU A 72 2.12 -0.31 -1.29
C GLU A 72 1.38 -1.63 -1.11
N GLU A 73 0.62 -1.75 -0.02
CA GLU A 73 -0.16 -2.96 0.22
C GLU A 73 -1.45 -2.67 1.02
N PRO A 74 -2.58 -3.28 0.61
CA PRO A 74 -3.76 -3.40 1.47
C PRO A 74 -3.56 -4.50 2.53
N PHE A 75 -3.92 -4.21 3.79
CA PHE A 75 -3.99 -5.18 4.86
C PHE A 75 -5.43 -5.36 5.37
N ASP A 76 -5.78 -6.62 5.64
CA ASP A 76 -7.04 -7.00 6.28
C ASP A 76 -6.87 -6.99 7.82
N TYR A 77 -7.82 -6.40 8.53
CA TYR A 77 -7.83 -6.31 9.99
C TYR A 77 -9.02 -7.07 10.63
N GLU A 78 -8.96 -7.34 11.94
CA GLU A 78 -9.92 -8.22 12.64
C GLU A 78 -11.39 -7.81 12.47
N ASN A 79 -11.66 -6.51 12.33
CA ASN A 79 -13.01 -5.97 12.12
C ASN A 79 -13.49 -6.05 10.66
N GLY A 80 -12.75 -6.71 9.77
CA GLY A 80 -13.03 -6.77 8.34
C GLY A 80 -12.70 -5.48 7.59
N ARG A 81 -12.03 -4.50 8.24
CA ARG A 81 -11.53 -3.30 7.56
C ARG A 81 -10.31 -3.67 6.76
N ILE A 82 -10.32 -3.26 5.49
CA ILE A 82 -9.14 -3.25 4.64
C ILE A 82 -8.59 -1.83 4.67
N ALA A 83 -7.31 -1.67 4.98
CA ALA A 83 -6.64 -0.38 4.94
C ALA A 83 -5.36 -0.45 4.12
N ASN A 84 -5.00 0.65 3.47
CA ASN A 84 -3.83 0.72 2.61
C ASN A 84 -2.72 1.52 3.29
N ILE A 85 -1.47 1.08 3.08
CA ILE A 85 -0.26 1.80 3.46
C ILE A 85 0.68 1.85 2.25
N MET A 86 1.41 2.95 2.15
CA MET A 86 2.57 3.05 1.30
C MET A 86 3.79 3.36 2.17
N TRP A 87 4.89 2.64 1.98
CA TRP A 87 6.07 2.79 2.82
C TRP A 87 7.38 2.63 2.04
N ASP A 88 8.42 3.20 2.64
CA ASP A 88 9.81 3.09 2.20
C ASP A 88 10.45 1.88 2.89
N MET A 89 10.85 0.87 2.10
CA MET A 89 11.50 -0.32 2.62
C MET A 89 12.89 -0.04 3.20
N ASP A 90 13.47 1.14 2.99
CA ASP A 90 14.68 1.52 3.67
C ASP A 90 14.50 1.89 5.14
N LYS A 91 13.27 2.25 5.52
CA LYS A 91 12.90 2.56 6.90
C LYS A 91 12.07 1.47 7.54
N ILE A 92 11.15 0.85 6.80
CA ILE A 92 10.27 -0.22 7.28
C ILE A 92 10.59 -1.49 6.49
N LYS A 93 11.40 -2.36 7.09
CA LYS A 93 12.07 -3.46 6.37
C LYS A 93 11.14 -4.64 6.09
N THR A 94 10.03 -4.76 6.82
CA THR A 94 9.16 -5.93 6.74
C THR A 94 7.69 -5.57 6.52
N ARG A 95 7.00 -6.41 5.76
CA ARG A 95 5.54 -6.37 5.58
C ARG A 95 4.78 -6.43 6.91
N GLU A 96 5.26 -7.25 7.85
CA GLU A 96 4.63 -7.39 9.17
C GLU A 96 4.73 -6.10 9.99
N GLU A 97 5.88 -5.41 9.93
CA GLU A 97 6.08 -4.12 10.57
C GLU A 97 5.18 -3.05 9.95
N ALA A 98 5.08 -2.97 8.62
CA ALA A 98 4.17 -2.07 7.93
C ALA A 98 2.70 -2.30 8.34
N MET A 99 2.28 -3.57 8.43
CA MET A 99 0.93 -3.94 8.89
C MET A 99 0.66 -3.50 10.33
N LYS A 100 1.64 -3.66 11.24
CA LYS A 100 1.52 -3.23 12.64
C LYS A 100 1.46 -1.71 12.76
N ILE A 101 2.32 -0.99 12.06
CA ILE A 101 2.32 0.48 11.99
C ILE A 101 0.96 0.98 11.51
N LEU A 102 0.44 0.42 10.41
CA LEU A 102 -0.87 0.79 9.90
C LEU A 102 -1.99 0.47 10.90
N ALA A 103 -1.86 -0.63 11.66
CA ALA A 103 -2.80 -0.97 12.71
C ALA A 103 -2.81 0.08 13.82
N ASP A 104 -1.63 0.42 14.34
CA ASP A 104 -1.45 1.36 15.44
C ASP A 104 -1.93 2.76 15.04
N GLU A 105 -1.60 3.19 13.83
CA GLU A 105 -2.10 4.44 13.29
C GLU A 105 -3.63 4.41 13.25
N LEU A 106 -4.24 3.43 12.60
CA LEU A 106 -5.68 3.45 12.37
C LEU A 106 -6.53 2.96 13.56
N GLY A 107 -5.89 2.61 14.69
CA GLY A 107 -6.56 2.03 15.86
C GLY A 107 -7.17 0.66 15.55
N LEU A 108 -6.51 -0.13 14.71
CA LEU A 108 -6.96 -1.45 14.25
C LEU A 108 -6.21 -2.56 14.98
N THR A 109 -6.80 -3.75 14.95
CA THR A 109 -6.21 -4.95 15.54
C THR A 109 -5.76 -5.89 14.43
N VAL A 110 -4.46 -6.23 14.45
CA VAL A 110 -3.87 -7.20 13.55
C VAL A 110 -4.53 -8.56 13.77
N PRO A 111 -4.98 -9.27 12.71
CA PRO A 111 -5.58 -10.58 12.85
C PRO A 111 -4.64 -11.58 13.51
N LYS A 112 -5.15 -12.29 14.53
CA LYS A 112 -4.45 -13.47 15.02
C LYS A 112 -4.42 -14.53 13.92
N ILE A 113 -3.22 -14.79 13.39
CA ILE A 113 -3.00 -15.93 12.50
C ILE A 113 -3.08 -17.20 13.35
N VAL A 114 -4.27 -17.82 13.38
CA VAL A 114 -4.44 -19.14 13.98
C VAL A 114 -4.25 -20.16 12.88
N MET A 115 -3.04 -20.72 12.76
CA MET A 115 -2.84 -21.96 12.01
C MET A 115 -3.81 -22.99 12.59
N ARG A 116 -4.69 -23.56 11.76
CA ARG A 116 -5.52 -24.67 12.23
C ARG A 116 -4.61 -25.88 12.29
N LYS A 117 -4.78 -26.74 13.32
CA LYS A 117 -4.06 -28.02 13.44
C LYS A 117 -4.11 -28.93 12.19
N ILE A 118 -5.03 -28.67 11.27
CA ILE A 118 -5.17 -29.40 10.00
C ILE A 118 -4.01 -29.07 9.04
N ASP A 119 -3.39 -27.89 9.17
CA ASP A 119 -2.29 -27.44 8.32
C ASP A 119 -0.92 -27.92 8.82
N GLU A 120 -0.84 -28.56 10.00
CA GLU A 120 0.39 -29.13 10.58
C GLU A 120 0.77 -30.52 10.01
N GLN A 121 -0.12 -31.17 9.26
CA GLN A 121 0.03 -32.58 8.85
C GLN A 121 0.52 -32.81 7.40
N VAL A 122 1.11 -31.81 6.74
CA VAL A 122 1.76 -32.03 5.44
C VAL A 122 3.23 -31.62 5.50
N PHE A 123 4.06 -32.50 6.06
CA PHE A 123 5.50 -32.56 5.83
C PHE A 123 5.92 -34.03 5.69
#